data_AF-A0A3B0PJQ4-F1
#
_entry.id   AF-A0A3B0PJQ4-F1
#
_cell.length_a   1.000
_cell.length_b   1.000
_cell.length_c   1.000
_cell.angle_alpha   90.00
_cell.angle_beta   90.00
_cell.angle_gamma   90.00
#
_symmetry.space_group_name_H-M   'P 1'
#
loop_
_entity.id
_entity.type
_entity.pdbx_description
1 polymer ?
#
loop_
_entity_poly.entity_id
_entity_poly.type
_entity_poly.pdbx_seq_one_letter_code
_entity_poly.pdbx_strand_id
1 'polypeptide(L)'
;MCRYRQTIKLQNMSILKTHFDVAIIGAGIIGASIAYELSRYNLEVVVLEKNPKVANETSLGNSGLIHGGFDPEPHKLEAKLNLQGNLKW
;
A
#
# COMPACT_ATOMS: atom_id res chain seq x y z
N MET A 1 1.48 -2.24 15.50
CA MET A 1 2.15 -0.93 15.46
C MET A 1 3.11 -0.92 14.26
N CYS A 2 2.73 -0.30 13.14
CA CYS A 2 3.49 -0.31 11.89
C CYS A 2 4.82 0.46 12.07
N ARG A 3 5.96 -0.23 11.96
CA ARG A 3 7.29 0.38 12.07
C ARG A 3 7.82 0.75 10.69
N TYR A 4 7.71 2.02 10.32
CA TYR A 4 8.40 2.61 9.19
C TYR A 4 9.85 2.92 9.59
N ARG A 5 10.86 2.19 9.08
CA ARG A 5 12.27 2.41 9.43
C ARG A 5 13.05 2.96 8.23
N GLN A 6 13.27 4.27 8.22
CA GLN A 6 14.21 4.94 7.33
C GLN A 6 15.67 4.61 7.73
N THR A 7 16.48 4.34 6.71
CA THR A 7 17.95 4.44 6.64
C THR A 7 18.76 3.56 7.60
N ILE A 8 19.28 2.47 7.02
CA ILE A 8 20.25 1.55 7.62
C ILE A 8 21.57 2.29 7.86
N LYS A 9 21.90 2.60 9.11
CA LYS A 9 23.30 2.67 9.57
C LYS A 9 23.72 1.24 9.93
N LEU A 10 24.84 0.80 9.34
CA LEU A 10 25.53 -0.48 9.47
C LEU A 10 26.01 -0.79 10.91
N GLN A 11 25.11 -0.84 11.89
CA GLN A 11 25.45 -1.23 13.26
C GLN A 11 24.40 -2.23 13.78
N ASN A 12 24.86 -3.47 13.99
CA ASN A 12 24.21 -4.67 14.57
C ASN A 12 23.82 -5.77 13.56
N MET A 13 24.83 -6.58 13.20
CA MET A 13 24.75 -7.74 12.31
C MET A 13 24.09 -8.99 12.94
N SER A 14 23.30 -8.85 14.01
CA SER A 14 22.59 -9.96 14.69
C SER A 14 21.06 -9.90 14.58
N ILE A 15 20.50 -8.93 13.86
CA ILE A 15 19.04 -8.73 13.68
C ILE A 15 18.67 -8.64 12.18
N LEU A 16 19.32 -9.45 11.34
CA LEU A 16 18.82 -9.63 9.98
C LEU A 16 17.69 -10.64 10.05
N LYS A 17 16.44 -10.14 10.04
CA LYS A 17 15.29 -10.99 9.73
C LYS A 17 15.51 -11.60 8.36
N THR A 18 15.59 -12.92 8.31
CA THR A 18 15.85 -13.67 7.08
C THR A 18 14.58 -13.91 6.27
N HIS A 19 13.40 -13.81 6.90
CA HIS A 19 12.11 -14.14 6.30
C HIS A 19 11.05 -13.07 6.60
N PHE A 20 10.13 -12.94 5.66
CA PHE A 20 8.89 -12.17 5.74
C PHE A 20 7.77 -13.08 5.25
N ASP A 21 6.58 -12.96 5.82
CA ASP A 21 5.41 -13.72 5.38
C ASP A 21 4.85 -13.15 4.07
N VAL A 22 4.92 -11.82 3.90
CA VAL A 22 4.40 -11.13 2.71
C VAL A 22 5.36 -10.03 2.27
N ALA A 23 5.70 -10.03 0.98
CA ALA A 23 6.41 -8.93 0.33
C ALA A 23 5.45 -8.20 -0.64
N ILE A 24 5.30 -6.89 -0.44
CA ILE A 24 4.52 -6.00 -1.30
C ILE A 24 5.49 -5.19 -2.15
N ILE A 25 5.33 -5.24 -3.48
CA ILE A 25 6.15 -4.47 -4.42
C ILE A 25 5.36 -3.24 -4.86
N GLY A 26 5.89 -2.06 -4.55
CA GLY A 26 5.29 -0.74 -4.79
C GLY A 26 4.65 -0.16 -3.54
N ALA A 27 5.07 1.05 -3.15
CA ALA A 27 4.48 1.84 -2.07
C ALA A 27 3.61 2.99 -2.61
N GLY A 28 2.86 2.72 -3.69
CA GLY A 28 1.73 3.54 -4.12
C GLY A 28 0.51 3.32 -3.22
N ILE A 29 -0.61 3.96 -3.54
CA ILE A 29 -1.83 3.89 -2.72
C ILE A 29 -2.33 2.45 -2.53
N ILE A 30 -2.28 1.62 -3.58
CA ILE A 30 -2.69 0.21 -3.51
C ILE A 30 -1.79 -0.58 -2.56
N GLY A 31 -0.47 -0.50 -2.73
CA GLY A 31 0.48 -1.21 -1.87
C GLY A 31 0.40 -0.77 -0.41
N ALA A 32 0.21 0.53 -0.18
CA ALA A 32 -0.01 1.09 1.16
C ALA A 32 -1.32 0.59 1.79
N SER A 33 -2.43 0.55 1.03
CA SER A 33 -3.71 0.01 1.51
C SER A 33 -3.63 -1.48 1.84
N ILE A 34 -2.91 -2.27 1.04
CA ILE A 34 -2.66 -3.69 1.33
C ILE A 34 -1.85 -3.83 2.62
N ALA A 35 -0.75 -3.08 2.75
CA ALA A 35 0.09 -3.10 3.95
C ALA A 35 -0.69 -2.68 5.21
N TYR A 36 -1.56 -1.67 5.09
CA TYR A 36 -2.44 -1.23 6.16
C TYR A 36 -3.40 -2.35 6.60
N GLU A 37 -4.10 -2.99 5.67
CA GLU A 37 -5.03 -4.07 6.02
C GLU A 37 -4.30 -5.28 6.61
N LEU A 38 -3.14 -5.67 6.04
CA LEU A 38 -2.35 -6.78 6.57
C LEU A 38 -1.74 -6.49 7.94
N SER A 39 -1.53 -5.21 8.30
CA SER A 39 -1.01 -4.83 9.62
C SER A 39 -1.94 -5.18 10.79
N ARG A 40 -3.20 -5.55 10.50
CA ARG A 40 -4.21 -6.01 11.46
C ARG A 40 -4.02 -7.47 11.87
N TYR A 41 -3.18 -8.20 11.14
CA TYR A 41 -2.87 -9.61 11.40
C TYR A 41 -1.46 -9.73 12.00
N ASN A 42 -1.17 -10.85 12.63
CA ASN A 42 0.17 -11.15 13.14
C ASN A 42 1.06 -11.69 12.01
N LEU A 43 1.36 -10.84 11.03
CA LEU A 43 2.17 -11.15 9.86
C LEU A 43 3.39 -10.23 9.78
N GLU A 44 4.50 -10.77 9.32
CA GLU A 44 5.70 -10.02 8.99
C GLU A 44 5.63 -9.55 7.54
N VAL A 45 5.25 -8.28 7.36
CA VAL A 45 5.07 -7.68 6.03
C VAL A 45 6.21 -6.72 5.71
N VAL A 46 6.77 -6.82 4.51
CA VAL A 46 7.71 -5.85 3.95
C VAL A 46 7.11 -5.17 2.71
N VAL A 47 7.31 -3.86 2.60
CA VAL A 47 6.94 -3.07 1.41
C VAL A 47 8.21 -2.56 0.76
N LEU A 48 8.37 -2.82 -0.54
CA LEU A 48 9.52 -2.42 -1.33
C LEU A 48 9.10 -1.34 -2.34
N GLU A 49 9.78 -0.20 -2.35
CA GLU A 49 9.52 0.90 -3.29
C GLU A 49 10.83 1.26 -3.99
N LYS A 50 10.78 1.41 -5.32
CA LYS A 50 11.96 1.78 -6.11
C LYS A 50 12.32 3.26 -5.92
N ASN A 51 11.31 4.11 -5.69
CA ASN A 51 11.44 5.54 -5.61
C ASN A 51 11.90 6.00 -4.21
N PRO A 52 12.59 7.15 -4.11
CA PRO A 52 13.04 7.69 -2.82
C PRO A 52 11.89 8.14 -1.90
N LYS A 53 10.68 8.32 -2.45
CA LYS A 53 9.47 8.71 -1.74
C LYS A 53 8.33 7.76 -2.09
N VAL A 54 7.48 7.48 -1.11
CA VAL A 54 6.23 6.73 -1.33
C VAL A 54 5.27 7.53 -2.21
N ALA A 55 4.35 6.82 -2.86
CA ALA A 55 3.33 7.39 -3.73
C ALA A 55 3.87 8.25 -4.91
N ASN A 56 5.17 8.23 -5.20
CA ASN A 56 5.83 9.14 -6.14
C ASN A 56 5.72 8.70 -7.63
N GLU A 57 4.53 8.27 -8.03
CA GLU A 57 4.15 7.87 -9.42
C GLU A 57 2.65 8.23 -9.62
N THR A 58 1.83 7.35 -10.18
CA THR A 58 0.38 7.56 -10.42
C THR A 58 -0.39 8.00 -9.17
N SER A 59 -0.01 7.53 -7.98
CA SER A 59 -0.66 7.93 -6.73
C SER A 59 -0.43 9.40 -6.35
N LEU A 60 0.62 10.04 -6.87
CA LEU A 60 0.84 11.49 -6.79
C LEU A 60 0.23 12.21 -8.00
N GLY A 61 0.35 11.62 -9.19
CA GLY A 61 -0.13 12.18 -10.46
C GLY A 61 -1.59 11.84 -10.79
N ASN A 62 -2.53 12.12 -9.88
CA ASN A 62 -3.98 11.97 -10.11
C ASN A 62 -4.75 13.16 -9.53
N SER A 63 -6.07 13.21 -9.76
CA SER A 63 -6.93 14.32 -9.32
C SER A 63 -7.23 14.33 -7.81
N GLY A 64 -6.88 13.28 -7.07
CA GLY A 64 -7.15 13.16 -5.63
C GLY A 64 -8.62 12.99 -5.27
N LEU A 65 -9.49 12.66 -6.24
CA LEU A 65 -10.93 12.55 -6.04
C LEU A 65 -11.33 11.14 -5.56
N ILE A 66 -12.20 11.08 -4.56
CA ILE A 66 -12.96 9.87 -4.24
C ILE A 66 -14.24 9.91 -5.07
N HIS A 67 -14.32 9.02 -6.06
CA HIS A 67 -15.43 9.01 -7.01
C HIS A 67 -16.69 8.35 -6.40
N GLY A 68 -17.88 8.83 -6.80
CA GLY A 68 -19.18 8.48 -6.19
C GLY A 68 -19.92 7.30 -6.83
N GLY A 69 -19.38 6.69 -7.89
CA GLY A 69 -19.90 5.47 -8.50
C GLY A 69 -20.77 5.63 -9.75
N PHE A 70 -20.99 6.85 -10.25
CA PHE A 70 -21.84 7.11 -11.43
C PHE A 70 -21.12 7.04 -12.79
N ASP A 71 -19.82 7.35 -12.88
CA ASP A 71 -19.05 7.27 -14.14
C ASP A 71 -18.80 5.84 -14.70
N PRO A 72 -18.43 4.82 -13.90
CA PRO A 72 -18.03 3.53 -14.45
C PRO A 72 -19.24 2.71 -14.94
N GLU A 73 -19.05 1.95 -16.02
CA GLU A 73 -20.09 1.06 -16.54
C GLU A 73 -20.53 0.02 -15.48
N PRO A 74 -21.84 -0.10 -15.16
CA PRO A 74 -22.31 -0.83 -13.97
C PRO A 74 -21.91 -2.31 -13.85
N HIS A 75 -21.58 -2.96 -14.96
CA HIS A 75 -21.25 -4.39 -15.01
C HIS A 75 -19.74 -4.67 -14.90
N LYS A 76 -18.90 -3.63 -14.90
CA LYS A 76 -17.45 -3.78 -14.81
C LYS A 76 -16.97 -3.81 -13.37
N LEU A 77 -15.77 -4.35 -13.18
CA LEU A 77 -15.18 -4.48 -11.84
C LEU A 77 -14.93 -3.12 -11.19
N GLU A 78 -14.57 -2.11 -11.98
CA GLU A 78 -14.36 -0.73 -11.55
C GLU A 78 -15.61 -0.15 -10.90
N ALA A 79 -16.80 -0.37 -11.45
CA ALA A 79 -18.05 0.11 -10.84
C ALA A 79 -18.28 -0.51 -9.46
N LYS A 80 -18.11 -1.84 -9.36
CA LYS A 80 -18.23 -2.55 -8.09
C LYS A 80 -17.22 -2.07 -7.05
N LEU A 81 -15.94 -1.98 -7.43
CA LEU A 81 -14.86 -1.59 -6.53
C LEU A 81 -14.90 -0.09 -6.18
N ASN A 82 -15.42 0.76 -7.07
CA ASN A 82 -15.56 2.19 -6.81
C ASN A 82 -16.58 2.45 -5.70
N LEU A 83 -17.77 1.84 -5.80
CA LEU A 83 -18.79 1.94 -4.75
C LEU A 83 -18.31 1.34 -3.42
N GLN A 84 -17.73 0.14 -3.46
CA GLN A 84 -17.20 -0.51 -2.25
C GLN A 84 -16.05 0.26 -1.60
N GLY A 85 -15.18 0.86 -2.43
CA GLY A 85 -14.07 1.70 -1.98
C GLY A 85 -14.59 2.99 -1.34
N ASN A 86 -15.53 3.68 -1.99
CA ASN A 86 -16.14 4.90 -1.48
C ASN A 86 -16.76 4.70 -0.08
N LEU A 87 -17.48 3.60 0.13
CA LEU A 87 -18.07 3.27 1.44
C LEU A 87 -17.04 2.94 2.53
N LYS A 88 -15.80 2.61 2.16
CA LYS A 88 -14.71 2.27 3.08
C LYS A 88 -13.73 3.42 3.34
N TRP A 89 -13.79 4.49 2.55
CA TRP A 89 -12.98 5.70 2.70
C TRP A 89 -13.48 6.53 3.88
#